data_AF-A0A359H1S9-F1
#
_entry.id   AF-A0A359H1S9-F1
#
_cell.length_a   1.000
_cell.length_b   1.000
_cell.length_c   1.000
_cell.angle_alpha   90.00
_cell.angle_beta   90.00
_cell.angle_gamma   90.00
#
_symmetry.space_group_name_H-M   'P 1'
#
loop_
_entity.id
_entity.type
_entity.pdbx_description
1 polymer ?
#
loop_
_entity_poly.entity_id
_entity_poly.type
_entity_poly.pdbx_seq_one_letter_code
_entity_poly.pdbx_strand_id
1 'polypeptide(L)' 'MKDIVKIKAIRNHRKTILFNDKEMEAVQLYCKKYKVKSQAKFCREAIISAILKQFDEDHPKLF' A
#
# COMPACT_ATOMS: atom_id res chain seq x y z
N MET A 1 9.33 14.52 31.14
CA MET A 1 9.64 14.41 29.69
C MET A 1 9.71 12.94 29.27
N LYS A 2 8.62 12.17 29.33
CA LYS A 2 8.57 10.79 28.80
C LYS A 2 7.25 10.38 28.15
N ASP A 3 6.30 11.31 28.01
CA ASP A 3 4.92 11.01 27.62
C ASP A 3 4.40 11.91 26.50
N ILE A 4 5.28 12.30 25.56
CA ILE A 4 4.80 12.66 24.22
C ILE A 4 4.55 11.32 23.54
N VAL A 5 3.36 10.80 23.80
CA VAL A 5 2.75 9.63 23.18
C VAL A 5 3.23 9.58 21.73
N LYS A 6 4.11 8.63 21.45
CA LYS A 6 4.46 8.19 20.10
C LYS A 6 3.14 8.06 19.37
N ILE A 7 2.77 9.02 18.52
CA ILE A 7 1.53 8.99 17.75
C ILE A 7 1.67 7.77 16.86
N LYS A 8 1.21 6.63 17.37
CA LYS A 8 1.25 5.36 16.68
C LYS A 8 0.35 5.61 15.48
N ALA A 9 0.87 5.48 14.26
CA ALA A 9 0.07 5.54 13.06
C ALA A 9 -0.86 4.32 13.05
N ILE A 10 -1.96 4.41 13.81
CA ILE A 10 -2.94 3.35 13.99
C ILE A 10 -3.81 3.36 12.72
N ARG A 11 -3.97 2.17 12.16
CA ARG A 11 -4.76 1.95 10.94
C ARG A 11 -6.23 1.78 11.33
N ASN A 12 -6.97 2.89 11.37
CA ASN A 12 -8.37 2.90 11.80
C ASN A 12 -9.38 2.70 10.66
N HIS A 13 -8.98 3.00 9.42
CA HIS A 13 -9.90 2.97 8.28
C HIS A 13 -9.86 1.61 7.58
N ARG A 14 -10.98 0.87 7.66
CA ARG A 14 -11.17 -0.38 6.92
C ARG A 14 -11.50 -0.07 5.47
N LYS A 15 -10.85 -0.79 4.54
CA LYS A 15 -11.14 -0.78 3.11
C LYS A 15 -11.18 -2.22 2.61
N THR A 16 -12.04 -2.50 1.65
CA THR A 16 -12.19 -3.81 0.99
C THR A 16 -11.93 -3.62 -0.50
N ILE A 17 -11.15 -4.53 -1.09
CA ILE A 17 -10.90 -4.60 -2.52
C ILE A 17 -11.43 -5.95 -2.98
N LEU A 18 -12.23 -5.95 -4.04
CA LEU A 18 -12.73 -7.18 -4.67
C LEU A 18 -11.91 -7.43 -5.93
N PHE A 19 -11.52 -8.68 -6.11
CA PHE A 19 -10.79 -9.16 -7.28
C PHE A 19 -11.62 -10.23 -7.98
N ASN A 20 -11.53 -10.31 -9.29
CA ASN A 20 -12.00 -11.49 -10.00
C ASN A 20 -11.04 -12.68 -9.80
N ASP A 21 -11.43 -13.87 -10.30
CA ASP A 21 -10.67 -15.09 -10.09
C ASP A 21 -9.24 -15.00 -10.65
N LYS A 22 -9.07 -14.42 -11.85
CA LYS A 22 -7.76 -14.28 -12.51
C LYS A 22 -6.87 -13.28 -11.79
N GLU A 23 -7.43 -12.17 -11.33
CA GLU A 23 -6.71 -11.16 -10.55
C GLU A 23 -6.24 -11.76 -9.22
N MET A 24 -7.10 -12.53 -8.55
CA MET A 24 -6.73 -13.17 -7.28
C MET A 24 -5.63 -14.22 -7.49
N GLU A 25 -5.70 -15.02 -8.56
CA GLU A 25 -4.64 -15.97 -8.92
C GLU A 25 -3.31 -15.25 -9.14
N ALA A 26 -3.30 -14.13 -9.87
CA ALA A 26 -2.11 -13.34 -10.10
C ALA A 26 -1.51 -12.79 -8.79
N VAL A 27 -2.35 -12.28 -7.88
CA VAL A 27 -1.92 -11.81 -6.54
C VAL A 27 -1.31 -12.95 -5.73
N GLN A 28 -1.93 -14.13 -5.74
CA GLN A 28 -1.41 -15.30 -5.03
C GLN A 28 -0.07 -15.77 -5.59
N LEU A 29 0.04 -15.86 -6.92
CA LEU A 29 1.28 -16.24 -7.60
C LEU A 29 2.41 -15.27 -7.28
N TYR A 30 2.13 -13.95 -7.33
CA TYR A 30 3.09 -12.93 -6.93
C TYR A 30 3.54 -13.12 -5.47
N CYS A 31 2.57 -13.30 -4.56
CA CYS A 31 2.89 -13.47 -3.14
C CYS A 31 3.73 -14.71 -2.87
N LYS A 32 3.46 -15.82 -3.58
CA LYS A 32 4.23 -17.06 -3.50
C LYS A 32 5.66 -16.87 -4.05
N LYS A 33 5.78 -16.25 -5.23
CA LYS A 33 7.07 -16.03 -5.91
C LYS A 33 8.01 -15.13 -5.10
N TYR A 34 7.49 -14.04 -4.54
CA TYR A 34 8.29 -13.04 -3.83
C TYR A 34 8.25 -13.19 -2.30
N LYS A 35 7.67 -14.30 -1.79
CA LYS A 35 7.56 -14.61 -0.35
C LYS A 35 6.91 -13.47 0.46
N VAL A 36 5.87 -12.86 -0.10
CA VAL A 36 5.13 -11.77 0.54
C VAL A 36 4.39 -12.33 1.76
N LYS A 37 4.77 -11.85 2.95
CA LYS A 37 4.19 -12.32 4.23
C LYS A 37 2.76 -11.83 4.48
N SER A 38 2.38 -10.70 3.88
CA SER A 38 1.06 -10.10 4.08
C SER A 38 0.58 -9.38 2.82
N GLN A 39 -0.48 -9.91 2.21
CA GLN A 39 -1.13 -9.29 1.06
C GLN A 39 -1.63 -7.89 1.38
N ALA A 40 -2.28 -7.70 2.54
CA ALA A 40 -2.76 -6.39 2.97
C ALA A 40 -1.64 -5.35 3.14
N LYS A 41 -0.43 -5.80 3.54
CA LYS A 41 0.75 -4.91 3.58
C LYS A 41 1.18 -4.53 2.17
N PHE A 42 1.33 -5.52 1.29
CA PHE A 42 1.73 -5.30 -0.08
C PHE A 42 0.75 -4.38 -0.83
N CYS A 43 -0.56 -4.67 -0.80
CA CYS A 43 -1.55 -3.85 -1.49
C CYS A 43 -1.50 -2.39 -1.02
N ARG A 44 -1.35 -2.16 0.29
CA ARG A 44 -1.25 -0.80 0.83
C ARG A 44 -0.01 -0.07 0.34
N GLU A 45 1.14 -0.75 0.36
CA GLU A 45 2.40 -0.18 -0.13
C GLU A 45 2.30 0.14 -1.63
N ALA A 46 1.78 -0.79 -2.42
CA ALA A 46 1.56 -0.60 -3.85
C ALA A 46 0.65 0.61 -4.16
N ILE A 47 -0.49 0.72 -3.46
CA ILE A 47 -1.44 1.84 -3.64
C ILE A 47 -0.77 3.17 -3.26
N ILE A 48 -0.14 3.25 -2.10
CA ILE A 48 0.49 4.50 -1.64
C ILE A 48 1.67 4.89 -2.53
N SER A 49 2.49 3.93 -2.95
CA SER A 49 3.59 4.18 -3.89
C SER A 49 3.07 4.71 -5.23
N ALA A 50 1.96 4.18 -5.75
CA ALA A 50 1.37 4.68 -6.99
C ALA A 50 0.84 6.11 -6.84
N ILE A 51 0.14 6.41 -5.74
CA ILE A 51 -0.38 7.76 -5.46
C ILE A 51 0.76 8.78 -5.34
N LEU A 52 1.78 8.46 -4.55
CA LEU A 52 2.92 9.37 -4.33
C LEU A 52 3.69 9.61 -5.63
N LYS A 53 3.93 8.56 -6.42
CA LYS A 53 4.58 8.69 -7.72
C LYS A 53 3.80 9.61 -8.66
N GLN A 54 2.47 9.48 -8.70
CA GLN A 54 1.63 10.36 -9.52
C GLN A 54 1.72 11.81 -9.05
N PHE A 55 1.69 12.06 -7.74
CA PHE A 55 1.86 13.41 -7.20
C PHE A 55 3.23 14.01 -7.51
N ASP A 56 4.30 13.21 -7.50
CA ASP A 56 5.63 13.67 -7.88
C ASP A 56 5.72 14.01 -9.38
N GLU A 57 4.98 13.28 -10.23
CA GLU A 57 4.91 13.53 -11.68
C GLU A 57 4.06 14.75 -12.03
N ASP A 58 2.95 14.96 -11.32
CA ASP A 58 2.01 16.06 -11.51
C ASP A 58 2.48 17.37 -10.84
N HIS A 59 3.46 17.30 -9.93
CA HIS A 59 4.04 18.50 -9.36
C HIS A 59 4.68 19.32 -10.49
N PRO A 60 4.31 20.60 -10.68
CA PRO A 60 4.89 21.43 -11.72
C PRO A 60 6.40 21.43 -11.51
N LYS A 61 7.12 20.86 -12.48
CA LYS A 61 8.58 20.92 -12.48
C LYS A 61 8.91 22.38 -12.74
N LEU A 62 9.45 23.05 -11.71
CA LEU A 62 10.02 24.37 -11.88
C LEU A 62 10.96 24.29 -13.08
N PHE A 63 10.71 25.13 -14.07
CA PHE A 63 11.60 25.35 -15.21
C PHE A 63 13.05 25.48 -14.75
#